data_AF-R4RWB0-F1
#
_entry.id   AF-R4RWB0-F1
#
_cell.length_a   1.000
_cell.length_b   1.000
_cell.length_c   1.000
_cell.angle_alpha   90.00
_cell.angle_beta   90.00
_cell.angle_gamma   90.00
#
_symmetry.space_group_name_H-M   'P 1'
#
loop_
_entity.id
_entity.type
_entity.pdbx_description
1 polymer ?
#
loop_
_entity_poly.entity_id
_entity_poly.type
_entity_poly.pdbx_seq_one_letter_code
_entity_poly.pdbx_strand_id
1 'polypeptide(L)' 'MNYQKTFYYEDGKTKKFVVEYTPDGKRTKETKYYSDDKTIEFINEYNAKKSK' A
#
# COMPACT_ATOMS: atom_id res chain seq x y z
N MET A 1 -12.25 -9.01 7.18
CA MET A 1 -11.88 -8.43 5.87
C MET A 1 -10.48 -7.85 5.97
N ASN A 2 -9.65 -8.08 4.94
CA ASN A 2 -8.49 -7.22 4.72
C ASN A 2 -8.98 -5.81 4.37
N TYR A 3 -8.19 -4.78 4.66
CA TYR A 3 -8.53 -3.41 4.27
C TYR A 3 -7.36 -2.73 3.58
N GLN A 4 -7.67 -1.76 2.74
CA GLN A 4 -6.71 -1.00 1.95
C GLN A 4 -6.71 0.47 2.41
N LYS A 5 -5.53 1.10 2.40
CA LYS A 5 -5.39 2.55 2.55
C LYS A 5 -4.63 3.12 1.38
N THR A 6 -5.10 4.27 0.91
CA THR A 6 -4.44 5.07 -0.12
C THR A 6 -3.90 6.33 0.52
N PHE A 7 -2.65 6.65 0.25
CA PHE A 7 -1.97 7.87 0.66
C PHE A 7 -1.68 8.69 -0.58
N TYR A 8 -1.84 10.00 -0.46
CA TYR A 8 -1.69 10.95 -1.56
C TYR A 8 -0.42 11.79 -1.38
N TYR A 9 0.05 12.37 -2.48
CA TYR A 9 1.02 13.46 -2.44
C TYR A 9 0.40 14.72 -1.82
N GLU A 10 1.18 15.79 -1.65
CA GLU A 10 0.73 17.04 -1.02
C GLU A 10 -0.44 17.70 -1.76
N ASP A 11 -0.63 17.37 -3.05
CA ASP A 11 -1.78 17.81 -3.84
C ASP A 11 -3.13 17.17 -3.43
N GLY A 12 -3.10 16.13 -2.59
CA GLY A 12 -4.27 15.39 -2.14
C GLY A 12 -5.01 14.61 -3.23
N LYS A 13 -4.46 14.51 -4.44
CA LYS A 13 -5.09 13.93 -5.63
C LYS A 13 -4.29 12.79 -6.20
N THR A 14 -2.98 12.97 -6.34
CA THR A 14 -2.05 12.00 -6.91
C THR A 14 -1.73 10.95 -5.85
N LYS A 15 -1.93 9.66 -6.15
CA LYS A 15 -1.63 8.62 -5.16
C LYS A 15 -0.12 8.46 -5.06
N LYS A 16 0.34 8.33 -3.83
CA LYS A 16 1.73 8.10 -3.47
C LYS A 16 1.96 6.65 -3.08
N PHE A 17 1.06 6.12 -2.25
CA PHE A 17 1.11 4.73 -1.80
C PHE A 17 -0.26 4.10 -1.73
N VAL A 18 -0.33 2.81 -2.02
CA VAL A 18 -1.47 1.96 -1.68
C VAL A 18 -0.95 0.82 -0.81
N VAL A 19 -1.53 0.67 0.38
CA VAL A 19 -1.10 -0.34 1.36
C VAL A 19 -2.28 -1.23 1.72
N GLU A 20 -2.07 -2.55 1.61
CA GLU A 20 -3.02 -3.57 2.02
C GLU A 20 -2.66 -4.11 3.40
N TYR A 21 -3.69 -4.32 4.20
CA TYR A 21 -3.58 -4.78 5.58
C TYR A 21 -4.43 -6.02 5.81
N THR A 22 -3.92 -6.92 6.64
CA THR A 22 -4.72 -7.96 7.28
C THR A 22 -5.74 -7.34 8.25
N PRO A 23 -6.74 -8.12 8.74
CA PRO A 23 -7.71 -7.62 9.70
C PRO A 23 -7.09 -7.22 11.04
N ASP A 24 -5.95 -7.81 11.41
CA ASP A 24 -5.15 -7.47 12.59
C ASP A 24 -4.19 -6.28 12.36
N GLY A 25 -4.29 -5.61 11.21
CA GLY A 25 -3.56 -4.37 10.92
C GLY A 25 -2.11 -4.56 10.49
N LYS A 26 -1.70 -5.77 10.11
CA LYS A 26 -0.37 -6.04 9.54
C LYS A 26 -0.38 -5.77 8.04
N ARG A 27 0.67 -5.12 7.54
CA ARG A 27 0.84 -4.91 6.09
C ARG A 27 1.05 -6.25 5.40
N THR A 28 0.37 -6.44 4.28
CA THR A 28 0.55 -7.58 3.37
C THR A 28 1.20 -7.15 2.07
N LYS A 29 0.90 -5.93 1.61
CA LYS A 29 1.42 -5.37 0.37
C LYS A 29 1.52 -3.86 0.44
N GLU A 30 2.55 -3.30 -0.17
CA GLU A 30 2.72 -1.87 -0.39
C GLU A 30 3.10 -1.64 -1.86
N THR A 31 2.34 -0.79 -2.54
CA THR A 31 2.66 -0.31 -3.89
C THR A 31 2.95 1.18 -3.80
N LYS A 32 4.13 1.60 -4.24
CA LYS A 32 4.51 3.01 -4.35
C LYS A 32 4.45 3.46 -5.80
N TYR A 33 3.91 4.65 -6.03
CA TYR A 33 3.82 5.26 -7.35
C TYR A 33 4.74 6.49 -7.42
N TYR A 34 5.21 6.80 -8.62
CA TYR A 34 5.78 8.10 -8.91
C TYR A 34 4.68 9.17 -8.95
N SER A 35 5.08 10.45 -9.02
CA SER A 35 4.17 11.60 -9.05
C SER A 35 3.30 11.69 -10.30
N ASP A 36 3.44 10.77 -11.26
CA ASP A 36 2.57 10.64 -12.43
C ASP A 36 1.33 9.78 -12.19
N ASP A 37 1.19 9.17 -11.00
CA ASP A 37 0.12 8.24 -10.57
C ASP A 37 -0.06 7.00 -11.48
N LYS A 38 0.91 6.75 -12.36
CA LYS A 38 0.83 5.71 -13.40
C LYS A 38 1.99 4.73 -13.29
N THR A 39 3.17 5.26 -13.02
CA THR A 39 4.38 4.47 -12.96
C THR A 39 4.57 3.97 -11.53
N ILE A 40 4.63 2.65 -11.39
CA ILE A 40 4.95 2.01 -10.12
C ILE A 40 6.45 2.16 -9.90
N GLU A 41 6.84 2.75 -8.76
CA GLU A 41 8.23 2.85 -8.34
C GLU A 41 8.71 1.49 -7.79
N PHE A 42 7.93 0.89 -6.89
CA PHE A 42 8.19 -0.46 -6.40
C PHE A 42 6.92 -1.10 -5.82
N ILE A 43 7.01 -2.42 -5.66
CA ILE A 43 6.03 -3.24 -4.92
C ILE A 43 6.80 -4.03 -3.86
N ASN A 44 6.34 -3.94 -2.61
CA ASN A 44 6.80 -4.78 -1.52
C ASN A 44 5.67 -5.72 -1.08
N GLU A 45 5.97 -7.01 -1.02
CA GLU A 45 5.07 -8.03 -0.48
C GLU A 45 5.60 -8.53 0.87
N TYR A 46 4.73 -8.50 1.87
CA TYR A 46 5.06 -8.90 3.23
C TYR A 46 4.40 -10.23 3.52
N ASN A 47 5.22 -11.23 3.85
CA ASN A 47 4.72 -12.46 4.43
C ASN A 47 4.24 -12.17 5.86
N ALA A 48 2.98 -11.75 5.98
CA ALA A 48 2.25 -11.79 7.22
C ALA A 48 2.06 -13.27 7.59
N LYS A 49 3.10 -13.90 8.17
CA LYS A 49 2.99 -15.24 8.73
C LYS A 49 1.79 -15.21 9.67
N LYS A 50 0.79 -16.05 9.39
CA LYS A 50 -0.20 -16.42 10.39
C LYS A 50 0.63 -17.01 11.54
N SER A 51 0.65 -16.33 12.70
CA SER A 51 1.08 -17.01 13.92
C SER A 51 0.26 -18.29 14.00
N LYS A 52 0.98 -19.41 14.07
CA LYS A 52 0.44 -20.76 14.08
C LYS A 52 -0.39 -21.01 15.34
#